data_AF-A0A4V1USJ3-F1
#
_entry.id   AF-A0A4V1USJ3-F1
#
_cell.length_a   1.000
_cell.length_b   1.000
_cell.length_c   1.000
_cell.angle_alpha   90.00
_cell.angle_beta   90.00
_cell.angle_gamma   90.00
#
_symmetry.space_group_name_H-M   'P 1'
#
loop_
_entity.id
_entity.type
_entity.pdbx_description
1 polymer ?
#
loop_
_entity_poly.entity_id
_entity_poly.type
_entity_poly.pdbx_seq_one_letter_code
_entity_poly.pdbx_strand_id
1 'polypeptide(L)'
;MLKHPQITRRRLTQFLRGTLLPAVEGERLSLRIETNPNPVATAAEAETGPWKEVTRGYAYGPAYTVHWFRISGTVPGEWAGRHVAFNAEIGGERTLWKDGEPWRGIDVEHSDMGLLEGKGFGVEDRVEGGEEINFLIQVYTRNSETTVAGREKPRSVTTEVVEGAEMFTVDRDLKALAYDFEWAMLLLDELAETDPGAAGLLRALNEVCNLWARSGRDALAPARRMIAVAIGNVGGKLAHTIVPVGHAHLDTAWLWPLAITHLKMAHTTSTQLSLMERYPEYVFVHSQASQYEWIEKEHPGLFTRVKQAAARGQWE
;
A
#
# COMPACT_ATOMS: atom_id res chain seq x y z
N MET A 1 35.70 -11.21 -4.66
CA MET A 1 35.01 -10.20 -3.81
C MET A 1 34.61 -10.73 -2.42
N LEU A 2 34.58 -12.05 -2.16
CA LEU A 2 34.28 -12.64 -0.84
C LEU A 2 35.30 -12.34 0.28
N LYS A 3 36.41 -11.64 -0.02
CA LYS A 3 37.40 -11.20 0.98
C LYS A 3 36.95 -9.98 1.81
N HIS A 4 35.91 -9.27 1.37
CA HIS A 4 35.40 -8.05 2.03
C HIS A 4 33.86 -8.05 2.11
N PRO A 5 33.26 -8.66 3.16
CA PRO A 5 31.81 -8.79 3.31
C PRO A 5 31.07 -7.45 3.27
N GLN A 6 31.64 -6.42 3.91
CA GLN A 6 31.04 -5.08 3.96
C GLN A 6 30.93 -4.41 2.59
N ILE A 7 31.92 -4.59 1.71
CA ILE A 7 31.87 -4.09 0.33
C ILE A 7 30.78 -4.83 -0.46
N THR A 8 30.67 -6.14 -0.25
CA THR A 8 29.64 -6.95 -0.90
C THR A 8 28.24 -6.52 -0.46
N ARG A 9 28.01 -6.34 0.85
CA ARG A 9 26.73 -5.82 1.39
C ARG A 9 26.33 -4.48 0.77
N ARG A 10 27.25 -3.51 0.68
CA ARG A 10 27.00 -2.23 -0.01
C ARG A 10 26.60 -2.40 -1.47
N ARG A 11 27.25 -3.33 -2.19
CA ARG A 11 26.88 -3.67 -3.57
C ARG A 11 25.45 -4.23 -3.65
N LEU A 12 25.05 -5.09 -2.70
CA LEU A 12 23.68 -5.64 -2.66
C LEU A 12 22.65 -4.51 -2.46
N THR A 13 22.90 -3.61 -1.50
CA THR A 13 22.03 -2.44 -1.26
C THR A 13 21.93 -1.55 -2.50
N GLN A 14 23.05 -1.29 -3.18
CA GLN A 14 23.05 -0.51 -4.41
C GLN A 14 22.29 -1.20 -5.54
N PHE A 15 22.42 -2.52 -5.67
CA PHE A 15 21.68 -3.28 -6.68
C PHE A 15 20.17 -3.25 -6.42
N LEU A 16 19.75 -3.48 -5.17
CA LEU A 16 18.34 -3.39 -4.80
C LEU A 16 17.79 -1.99 -5.06
N ARG A 17 18.37 -0.96 -4.42
CA ARG A 17 17.82 0.41 -4.45
C ARG A 17 18.08 1.17 -5.75
N GLY A 18 19.17 0.87 -6.44
CA GLY A 18 19.59 1.59 -7.64
C GLY A 18 19.32 0.84 -8.95
N THR A 19 18.88 -0.42 -8.90
CA THR A 19 18.63 -1.20 -10.12
C THR A 19 17.28 -1.92 -10.07
N LEU A 20 17.02 -2.74 -9.06
CA LEU A 20 15.77 -3.52 -9.01
C LEU A 20 14.56 -2.64 -8.72
N LEU A 21 14.53 -1.95 -7.57
CA LEU A 21 13.35 -1.17 -7.15
C LEU A 21 12.95 -0.11 -8.20
N PRO A 22 13.87 0.70 -8.76
CA PRO A 22 13.50 1.71 -9.76
C PRO A 22 12.98 1.13 -11.09
N ALA A 23 13.29 -0.14 -11.38
CA ALA A 23 12.87 -0.80 -12.61
C ALA A 23 11.51 -1.51 -12.47
N VAL A 24 10.94 -1.60 -11.27
CA VAL A 24 9.61 -2.16 -11.04
C VAL A 24 8.53 -1.27 -11.62
N GLU A 25 8.69 0.05 -11.50
CA GLU A 25 7.78 1.03 -12.06
C GLU A 25 8.23 1.46 -13.46
N GLY A 26 7.29 1.49 -14.39
CA GLY A 26 7.54 1.86 -15.78
C GLY A 26 7.00 3.24 -16.13
N GLU A 27 6.44 3.33 -17.33
CA GLU A 27 5.82 4.55 -17.87
C GLU A 27 4.72 5.08 -16.95
N ARG A 28 4.63 6.40 -16.81
CA ARG A 28 3.66 7.12 -15.98
C ARG A 28 2.81 8.09 -16.80
N LEU A 29 1.56 8.27 -16.41
CA LEU A 29 0.61 9.21 -16.99
C LEU A 29 -0.12 9.97 -15.88
N SER A 30 -0.15 11.30 -15.95
CA SER A 30 -0.91 12.12 -15.00
C SER A 30 -2.41 11.95 -15.20
N LEU A 31 -3.14 11.89 -14.09
CA LEU A 31 -4.58 11.78 -14.05
C LEU A 31 -5.22 13.15 -13.80
N ARG A 32 -6.45 13.31 -14.28
CA ARG A 32 -7.26 14.49 -14.01
C ARG A 32 -7.84 14.40 -12.60
N ILE A 33 -7.76 15.51 -11.86
CA ILE A 33 -8.23 15.61 -10.48
C ILE A 33 -9.34 16.65 -10.40
N GLU A 34 -10.50 16.24 -9.91
CA GLU A 34 -11.59 17.14 -9.55
C GLU A 34 -11.92 17.00 -8.07
N THR A 35 -12.37 18.08 -7.46
CA THR A 35 -12.84 18.08 -6.08
C THR A 35 -14.25 18.67 -5.98
N ASN A 36 -15.03 18.17 -5.03
CA ASN A 36 -16.19 18.90 -4.55
C ASN A 36 -15.71 19.94 -3.52
N PRO A 37 -15.78 21.24 -3.83
CA PRO A 37 -15.27 22.28 -2.94
C PRO A 37 -16.08 22.39 -1.63
N ASN A 38 -17.25 21.78 -1.56
CA ASN A 38 -18.07 21.74 -0.37
C ASN A 38 -17.85 20.42 0.38
N PRO A 39 -17.39 20.45 1.64
CA PRO A 39 -17.32 19.27 2.47
C PRO A 39 -18.71 18.63 2.64
N VAL A 40 -18.83 17.35 2.31
CA VAL A 40 -20.07 16.58 2.46
C VAL A 40 -19.77 15.23 3.10
N ALA A 41 -20.73 14.71 3.86
CA ALA A 41 -20.50 13.54 4.70
C ALA A 41 -20.54 12.23 3.90
N THR A 42 -21.39 12.15 2.87
CA THR A 42 -21.68 10.89 2.17
C THR A 42 -21.26 10.92 0.70
N ALA A 43 -20.99 9.74 0.14
CA ALA A 43 -20.72 9.59 -1.30
C ALA A 43 -21.91 10.07 -2.15
N ALA A 44 -23.14 9.75 -1.73
CA ALA A 44 -24.34 10.14 -2.47
C ALA A 44 -24.48 11.66 -2.59
N GLU A 45 -24.18 12.41 -1.52
CA GLU A 45 -24.12 13.87 -1.58
C GLU A 45 -22.99 14.35 -2.48
N ALA A 46 -21.81 13.74 -2.36
CA ALA A 46 -20.63 14.10 -3.15
C ALA A 46 -20.88 13.99 -4.65
N GLU A 47 -21.53 12.92 -5.09
CA GLU A 47 -21.85 12.64 -6.50
C GLU A 47 -22.63 13.77 -7.18
N THR A 48 -23.46 14.51 -6.42
CA THR A 48 -24.23 15.65 -6.93
C THR A 48 -23.37 16.85 -7.35
N GLY A 49 -22.09 16.88 -6.94
CA GLY A 49 -21.17 17.97 -7.22
C GLY A 49 -21.43 19.22 -6.35
N PRO A 50 -20.98 20.40 -6.77
CA PRO A 50 -20.26 20.67 -8.02
C PRO A 50 -18.88 20.02 -8.06
N TRP A 51 -18.38 19.71 -9.26
CA TRP A 51 -17.03 19.19 -9.46
C TRP A 51 -16.17 20.25 -10.13
N LYS A 52 -15.02 20.54 -9.52
CA LYS A 52 -14.07 21.53 -10.02
C LYS A 52 -12.70 20.90 -10.16
N GLU A 53 -12.12 21.07 -11.34
CA GLU A 53 -10.74 20.64 -11.59
C GLU A 53 -9.74 21.41 -10.72
N VAL A 54 -8.78 20.66 -10.16
CA VAL A 54 -7.71 21.18 -9.33
C VAL A 54 -6.38 20.59 -9.75
N THR A 55 -5.30 21.32 -9.47
CA THR A 55 -3.93 20.91 -9.80
C THR A 55 -3.07 20.94 -8.54
N ARG A 56 -1.81 20.53 -8.71
CA ARG A 56 -0.78 20.64 -7.68
C ARG A 56 -0.80 22.02 -7.00
N GLY A 57 -0.73 22.01 -5.67
CA GLY A 57 -0.77 23.21 -4.83
C GLY A 57 -2.18 23.63 -4.39
N TYR A 58 -3.25 22.98 -4.86
CA TYR A 58 -4.58 23.20 -4.31
C TYR A 58 -4.60 22.78 -2.84
N ALA A 59 -4.93 23.72 -1.96
CA ALA A 59 -4.84 23.54 -0.52
C ALA A 59 -6.23 23.65 0.11
N TYR A 60 -6.56 22.72 1.01
CA TYR A 60 -7.88 22.61 1.60
C TYR A 60 -7.83 22.15 3.07
N GLY A 61 -8.99 22.22 3.72
CA GLY A 61 -9.17 22.03 5.16
C GLY A 61 -10.55 22.54 5.58
N PRO A 62 -10.79 22.83 6.86
CA PRO A 62 -9.87 22.67 8.00
C PRO A 62 -9.72 21.20 8.43
N ALA A 63 -8.94 20.94 9.48
CA ALA A 63 -8.82 19.61 10.10
C ALA A 63 -10.17 18.95 10.42
N TYR A 64 -10.22 17.62 10.31
CA TYR A 64 -11.37 16.77 10.58
C TYR A 64 -12.61 17.08 9.73
N THR A 65 -12.40 17.47 8.47
CA THR A 65 -13.46 17.65 7.49
C THR A 65 -13.35 16.62 6.37
N VAL A 66 -14.49 16.24 5.82
CA VAL A 66 -14.59 15.24 4.76
C VAL A 66 -14.70 15.94 3.41
N HIS A 67 -13.78 15.62 2.50
CA HIS A 67 -13.72 16.11 1.14
C HIS A 67 -13.80 14.95 0.17
N TRP A 68 -14.19 15.23 -1.07
CA TRP A 68 -14.34 14.21 -2.09
C TRP A 68 -13.63 14.62 -3.36
N PHE A 69 -12.98 13.64 -3.99
CA PHE A 69 -12.23 13.82 -5.21
C PHE A 69 -12.66 12.80 -6.26
N ARG A 70 -12.73 13.24 -7.51
CA ARG A 70 -12.81 12.37 -8.68
C ARG A 70 -11.47 12.35 -9.37
N ILE A 71 -10.93 11.15 -9.57
CA ILE A 71 -9.70 10.94 -10.34
C ILE A 71 -10.08 10.21 -11.62
N SER A 72 -9.73 10.80 -12.76
CA SER A 72 -10.12 10.26 -14.07
C SER A 72 -8.99 10.27 -15.10
N GLY A 73 -9.08 9.34 -16.04
CA GLY A 73 -8.18 9.24 -17.19
C GLY A 73 -8.39 7.94 -17.96
N THR A 74 -7.73 7.82 -19.11
CA THR A 74 -7.83 6.63 -19.96
C THR A 74 -6.51 5.85 -19.91
N VAL A 75 -6.59 4.54 -19.74
CA VAL A 75 -5.41 3.67 -19.83
C VAL A 75 -4.90 3.68 -21.28
N PRO A 76 -3.62 3.99 -21.54
CA PRO A 76 -3.09 3.99 -22.89
C PRO A 76 -3.17 2.62 -23.57
N GLY A 77 -3.46 2.59 -24.87
CA GLY A 77 -3.56 1.35 -25.63
C GLY A 77 -2.25 0.56 -25.67
N GLU A 78 -1.09 1.25 -25.62
CA GLU A 78 0.23 0.65 -25.54
C GLU A 78 0.50 -0.13 -24.23
N TRP A 79 -0.35 0.05 -23.21
CA TRP A 79 -0.25 -0.65 -21.93
C TRP A 79 -1.05 -1.96 -21.89
N ALA A 80 -1.73 -2.33 -22.98
CA ALA A 80 -2.43 -3.60 -23.11
C ALA A 80 -1.54 -4.79 -22.70
N GLY A 81 -2.07 -5.65 -21.81
CA GLY A 81 -1.37 -6.81 -21.27
C GLY A 81 -0.36 -6.50 -20.15
N ARG A 82 -0.20 -5.24 -19.74
CA ARG A 82 0.64 -4.85 -18.60
C ARG A 82 -0.19 -4.77 -17.32
N HIS A 83 0.48 -4.76 -16.17
CA HIS A 83 -0.16 -4.39 -14.91
C HIS A 83 -0.04 -2.88 -14.70
N VAL A 84 -1.10 -2.26 -14.18
CA VAL A 84 -1.16 -0.82 -13.90
C VAL A 84 -1.44 -0.60 -12.42
N ALA A 85 -0.79 0.40 -11.86
CA ALA A 85 -1.10 0.95 -10.55
C ALA A 85 -1.46 2.44 -10.67
N PHE A 86 -2.21 2.93 -9.70
CA PHE A 86 -2.68 4.31 -9.62
C PHE A 86 -2.18 4.91 -8.34
N ASN A 87 -1.80 6.18 -8.37
CA ASN A 87 -1.43 6.99 -7.23
C ASN A 87 -2.33 8.25 -7.18
N ALA A 88 -2.81 8.64 -5.99
CA ALA A 88 -3.59 9.85 -5.80
C ALA A 88 -3.13 10.65 -4.55
N GLU A 89 -2.04 11.42 -4.66
CA GLU A 89 -1.55 12.36 -3.64
C GLU A 89 -2.39 13.63 -3.55
N ILE A 90 -3.57 13.47 -2.98
CA ILE A 90 -4.53 14.54 -2.73
C ILE A 90 -4.54 15.01 -1.28
N GLY A 91 -3.63 14.52 -0.42
CA GLY A 91 -3.59 14.83 1.01
C GLY A 91 -4.60 14.04 1.85
N GLY A 92 -4.55 14.23 3.17
CA GLY A 92 -5.43 13.58 4.14
C GLY A 92 -5.26 12.05 4.22
N GLU A 93 -6.15 11.42 4.97
CA GLU A 93 -6.38 9.98 4.88
C GLU A 93 -7.51 9.73 3.89
N ARG A 94 -7.38 8.68 3.08
CA ARG A 94 -8.13 8.55 1.83
C ARG A 94 -8.70 7.15 1.68
N THR A 95 -9.96 7.05 1.33
CA THR A 95 -10.62 5.77 1.03
C THR A 95 -11.18 5.82 -0.37
N LEU A 96 -10.86 4.81 -1.18
CA LEU A 96 -11.43 4.61 -2.49
C LEU A 96 -12.81 3.99 -2.37
N TRP A 97 -13.78 4.56 -3.08
CA TRP A 97 -15.15 4.08 -3.14
C TRP A 97 -15.44 3.40 -4.47
N LYS A 98 -16.23 2.34 -4.41
CA LYS A 98 -16.70 1.60 -5.59
C LYS A 98 -18.15 1.18 -5.35
N ASP A 99 -19.00 1.41 -6.34
CA ASP A 99 -20.43 1.04 -6.28
C ASP A 99 -21.16 1.60 -5.04
N GLY A 100 -20.77 2.80 -4.59
CA GLY A 100 -21.38 3.47 -3.43
C GLY A 100 -20.91 2.97 -2.05
N GLU A 101 -19.89 2.11 -1.98
CA GLU A 101 -19.35 1.57 -0.74
C GLU A 101 -17.83 1.79 -0.63
N PRO A 102 -17.27 1.89 0.60
CA PRO A 102 -15.83 1.86 0.83
C PRO A 102 -15.23 0.55 0.31
N TRP A 103 -14.21 0.66 -0.55
CA TRP A 103 -13.63 -0.49 -1.22
C TRP A 103 -12.20 -0.79 -0.77
N ARG A 104 -11.32 0.22 -0.75
CA ARG A 104 -9.90 0.08 -0.35
C ARG A 104 -9.38 1.38 0.25
N GLY A 105 -8.54 1.31 1.27
CA GLY A 105 -7.77 2.46 1.74
C GLY A 105 -6.67 2.86 0.75
N ILE A 106 -6.41 4.17 0.65
CA ILE A 106 -5.26 4.75 -0.03
C ILE A 106 -4.40 5.44 1.03
N ASP A 107 -3.38 4.74 1.51
CA ASP A 107 -2.49 5.29 2.52
C ASP A 107 -1.04 4.88 2.29
N VAL A 108 -0.17 5.55 3.05
CA VAL A 108 1.28 5.46 2.89
C VAL A 108 1.82 4.08 3.28
N GLU A 109 1.19 3.47 4.27
CA GLU A 109 1.68 2.28 4.97
C GLU A 109 1.10 0.97 4.39
N HIS A 110 -0.02 1.02 3.68
CA HIS A 110 -0.67 -0.12 3.00
C HIS A 110 -0.44 -0.13 1.47
N SER A 111 0.51 0.67 0.99
CA SER A 111 1.12 0.43 -0.31
C SER A 111 1.76 -0.96 -0.30
N ASP A 112 1.79 -1.63 -1.45
CA ASP A 112 2.45 -2.93 -1.60
C ASP A 112 3.98 -2.73 -1.46
N MET A 113 4.42 -2.65 -0.19
CA MET A 113 5.75 -2.41 0.39
C MET A 113 6.61 -1.35 -0.32
N GLY A 114 6.20 -0.08 -0.35
CA GLY A 114 7.07 1.03 -0.74
C GLY A 114 7.68 0.99 -2.16
N LEU A 115 7.29 0.00 -2.96
CA LEU A 115 7.65 -0.16 -4.37
C LEU A 115 6.73 0.65 -5.28
N LEU A 116 5.53 0.93 -4.78
CA LEU A 116 4.72 2.09 -5.09
C LEU A 116 4.88 2.92 -3.81
N GLU A 117 5.62 4.03 -3.81
CA GLU A 117 5.61 4.87 -2.62
C GLU A 117 4.15 5.16 -2.26
N GLY A 118 3.75 4.80 -1.04
CA GLY A 118 2.65 5.28 -0.19
C GLY A 118 1.35 5.90 -0.72
N LYS A 119 0.98 5.66 -1.95
CA LYS A 119 0.15 6.66 -2.62
C LYS A 119 -0.90 6.04 -3.54
N GLY A 120 -0.94 4.70 -3.65
CA GLY A 120 -1.61 4.05 -4.75
C GLY A 120 -2.07 2.59 -4.61
N PHE A 121 -3.03 2.20 -5.45
CA PHE A 121 -3.60 0.85 -5.55
C PHE A 121 -3.41 0.29 -6.97
N GLY A 122 -3.15 -1.02 -7.05
CA GLY A 122 -2.96 -1.72 -8.32
C GLY A 122 -4.26 -2.33 -8.86
N VAL A 123 -4.36 -2.44 -10.19
CA VAL A 123 -5.23 -3.43 -10.83
C VAL A 123 -4.60 -4.80 -10.64
N GLU A 124 -5.40 -5.77 -10.20
CA GLU A 124 -4.90 -7.13 -9.98
C GLU A 124 -4.62 -7.86 -11.28
N ASP A 125 -5.49 -7.64 -12.26
CA ASP A 125 -5.38 -8.18 -13.60
C ASP A 125 -4.54 -7.30 -14.52
N ARG A 126 -4.27 -7.85 -15.71
CA ARG A 126 -3.67 -7.09 -16.80
C ARG A 126 -4.74 -6.23 -17.45
N VAL A 127 -4.37 -5.01 -17.81
CA VAL A 127 -5.28 -4.09 -18.52
C VAL A 127 -5.40 -4.47 -19.99
N GLU A 128 -6.53 -4.19 -20.60
CA GLU A 128 -6.80 -4.37 -22.03
C GLU A 128 -6.28 -3.18 -22.86
N GLY A 129 -6.12 -2.00 -22.25
CA GLY A 129 -5.79 -0.75 -22.91
C GLY A 129 -7.05 -0.05 -23.45
N GLY A 130 -7.15 1.26 -23.21
CA GLY A 130 -8.32 2.07 -23.57
C GLY A 130 -9.42 2.11 -22.52
N GLU A 131 -9.25 1.44 -21.36
CA GLU A 131 -10.23 1.52 -20.29
C GLU A 131 -10.31 2.92 -19.69
N GLU A 132 -11.54 3.37 -19.44
CA GLU A 132 -11.81 4.60 -18.71
C GLU A 132 -11.73 4.35 -17.21
N ILE A 133 -10.92 5.17 -16.55
CA ILE A 133 -10.75 5.16 -15.11
C ILE A 133 -11.54 6.33 -14.54
N ASN A 134 -12.38 6.04 -13.55
CA ASN A 134 -13.11 7.05 -12.80
C ASN A 134 -13.25 6.59 -11.35
N PHE A 135 -12.41 7.16 -10.48
CA PHE A 135 -12.37 6.84 -9.06
C PHE A 135 -12.99 7.94 -8.24
N LEU A 136 -13.90 7.56 -7.35
CA LEU A 136 -14.38 8.44 -6.28
C LEU A 136 -13.55 8.16 -5.02
N ILE A 137 -12.91 9.19 -4.48
CA ILE A 137 -12.06 9.09 -3.29
C ILE A 137 -12.61 10.00 -2.20
N GLN A 138 -12.95 9.40 -1.07
CA GLN A 138 -13.25 10.12 0.16
C GLN A 138 -11.95 10.48 0.86
N VAL A 139 -11.85 11.71 1.33
CA VAL A 139 -10.68 12.20 2.05
C VAL A 139 -11.11 12.84 3.35
N TYR A 140 -10.46 12.50 4.46
CA TYR A 140 -10.65 13.19 5.72
C TYR A 140 -9.35 13.82 6.20
N THR A 141 -9.43 15.12 6.49
CA THR A 141 -8.28 15.97 6.75
C THR A 141 -7.70 15.74 8.13
N ARG A 142 -6.37 15.73 8.22
CA ARG A 142 -5.63 15.50 9.45
C ARG A 142 -5.46 16.80 10.23
N ASN A 143 -4.91 16.67 11.43
CA ASN A 143 -4.63 17.79 12.30
C ASN A 143 -3.21 17.71 12.86
N SER A 144 -2.29 18.46 12.25
CA SER A 144 -0.90 18.58 12.71
C SER A 144 -0.74 19.25 14.07
N GLU A 145 -1.79 19.95 14.55
CA GLU A 145 -1.76 20.69 15.81
C GLU A 145 -2.22 19.88 17.02
N THR A 146 -2.71 18.65 16.80
CA THR A 146 -3.10 17.75 17.90
C THR A 146 -1.87 17.27 18.68
N THR A 147 -1.99 17.27 20.01
CA THR A 147 -0.93 16.81 20.92
C THR A 147 -1.46 15.77 21.90
N VAL A 148 -0.60 14.82 22.28
CA VAL A 148 -0.94 13.77 23.27
C VAL A 148 -1.23 14.36 24.66
N ALA A 149 -0.54 15.45 25.00
CA ALA A 149 -0.70 16.14 26.26
C ALA A 149 -0.64 17.66 26.06
N GLY A 150 -1.21 18.39 27.02
CA GLY A 150 -1.29 19.85 26.97
C GLY A 150 -2.52 20.36 26.23
N ARG A 151 -2.58 21.67 26.01
CA ARG A 151 -3.66 22.29 25.24
C ARG A 151 -3.34 22.19 23.75
N GLU A 152 -4.33 21.76 22.98
CA GLU A 152 -4.27 21.77 21.51
C GLU A 152 -3.97 23.19 21.02
N LYS A 153 -3.08 23.31 20.03
CA LYS A 153 -2.82 24.61 19.39
C LYS A 153 -4.00 24.99 18.49
N PRO A 154 -4.21 26.28 18.18
CA PRO A 154 -5.21 26.67 17.20
C PRO A 154 -5.00 25.94 15.88
N ARG A 155 -6.07 25.32 15.36
CA ARG A 155 -6.01 24.50 14.15
C ARG A 155 -5.78 25.36 12.91
N SER A 156 -5.00 24.83 11.99
CA SER A 156 -4.82 25.44 10.67
C SER A 156 -6.13 25.35 9.86
N VAL A 157 -6.45 26.42 9.11
CA VAL A 157 -7.62 26.43 8.20
C VAL A 157 -7.35 25.55 6.97
N THR A 158 -6.08 25.43 6.60
CA THR A 158 -5.60 24.60 5.50
C THR A 158 -4.65 23.57 6.07
N THR A 159 -4.97 22.30 5.89
CA THR A 159 -4.24 21.18 6.50
C THR A 159 -3.67 20.22 5.47
N GLU A 160 -4.23 20.22 4.27
CA GLU A 160 -3.86 19.31 3.19
C GLU A 160 -3.58 20.07 1.90
N VAL A 161 -2.72 19.50 1.07
CA VAL A 161 -2.33 20.04 -0.24
C VAL A 161 -2.34 18.90 -1.26
N VAL A 162 -2.89 19.18 -2.44
CA VAL A 162 -2.84 18.26 -3.58
C VAL A 162 -1.44 18.33 -4.21
N GLU A 163 -0.77 17.20 -4.33
CA GLU A 163 0.51 17.07 -5.04
C GLU A 163 0.31 16.53 -6.46
N GLY A 164 -0.63 15.61 -6.67
CA GLY A 164 -0.95 15.07 -7.98
C GLY A 164 -1.63 13.70 -7.93
N ALA A 165 -2.03 13.20 -9.10
CA ALA A 165 -2.51 11.84 -9.28
C ALA A 165 -1.95 11.30 -10.60
N GLU A 166 -1.60 10.03 -10.63
CA GLU A 166 -0.96 9.38 -11.77
C GLU A 166 -1.34 7.92 -11.86
N MET A 167 -1.24 7.35 -13.06
CA MET A 167 -1.23 5.91 -13.28
C MET A 167 0.12 5.51 -13.86
N PHE A 168 0.56 4.29 -13.62
CA PHE A 168 1.83 3.80 -14.12
C PHE A 168 1.88 2.28 -14.24
N THR A 169 2.74 1.82 -15.14
CA THR A 169 2.93 0.37 -15.35
C THR A 169 3.81 -0.26 -14.28
N VAL A 170 3.53 -1.51 -13.93
CA VAL A 170 4.26 -2.26 -12.89
C VAL A 170 4.74 -3.61 -13.45
N ASP A 171 6.04 -3.88 -13.35
CA ASP A 171 6.61 -5.19 -13.61
C ASP A 171 6.53 -6.08 -12.35
N ARG A 172 5.50 -6.93 -12.30
CA ARG A 172 5.27 -7.84 -11.16
C ARG A 172 6.33 -8.91 -10.99
N ASP A 173 6.96 -9.35 -12.07
CA ASP A 173 8.00 -10.37 -11.99
C ASP A 173 9.28 -9.79 -11.38
N LEU A 174 9.62 -8.54 -11.73
CA LEU A 174 10.71 -7.80 -11.10
C LEU A 174 10.39 -7.44 -9.66
N LYS A 175 9.14 -7.06 -9.38
CA LYS A 175 8.66 -6.84 -8.01
C LYS A 175 8.89 -8.06 -7.13
N ALA A 176 8.53 -9.26 -7.62
CA ALA A 176 8.74 -10.50 -6.89
C ALA A 176 10.24 -10.79 -6.64
N LEU A 177 11.10 -10.55 -7.62
CA LEU A 177 12.55 -10.66 -7.42
C LEU A 177 13.08 -9.65 -6.40
N ALA A 178 12.58 -8.41 -6.41
CA ALA A 178 12.98 -7.40 -5.44
C ALA A 178 12.63 -7.81 -4.01
N TYR A 179 11.44 -8.38 -3.78
CA TYR A 179 11.06 -8.92 -2.48
C TYR A 179 11.89 -10.11 -2.04
N ASP A 180 12.11 -11.08 -2.93
CA ASP A 180 12.98 -12.23 -2.61
C ASP A 180 14.38 -11.73 -2.19
N PHE A 181 14.91 -10.73 -2.90
CA PHE A 181 16.23 -10.16 -2.66
C PHE A 181 16.30 -9.35 -1.36
N GLU A 182 15.33 -8.47 -1.11
CA GLU A 182 15.23 -7.68 0.12
C GLU A 182 15.05 -8.56 1.35
N TRP A 183 14.13 -9.54 1.29
CA TRP A 183 13.92 -10.48 2.38
C TRP A 183 15.19 -11.27 2.71
N ALA A 184 15.91 -11.73 1.68
CA ALA A 184 17.19 -12.41 1.86
C ALA A 184 18.27 -11.51 2.45
N MET A 185 18.26 -10.20 2.15
CA MET A 185 19.16 -9.25 2.80
C MET A 185 18.80 -9.04 4.28
N LEU A 186 17.51 -8.91 4.62
CA LEU A 186 17.06 -8.79 6.00
C LEU A 186 17.44 -10.04 6.81
N LEU A 187 17.20 -11.24 6.25
CA LEU A 187 17.64 -12.49 6.89
C LEU A 187 19.16 -12.51 7.10
N LEU A 188 19.94 -12.06 6.10
CA LEU A 188 21.39 -12.00 6.20
C LEU A 188 21.90 -11.03 7.28
N ASP A 189 21.12 -9.99 7.63
CA ASP A 189 21.46 -9.06 8.71
C ASP A 189 21.21 -9.65 10.11
N GLU A 190 20.26 -10.59 10.22
CA GLU A 190 19.93 -11.26 11.49
C GLU A 190 20.81 -12.49 11.79
N LEU A 191 21.49 -13.05 10.77
CA LEU A 191 22.38 -14.20 10.96
C LEU A 191 23.75 -13.77 11.49
N ALA A 192 24.31 -14.56 12.41
CA ALA A 192 25.68 -14.36 12.89
C ALA A 192 26.69 -14.47 11.74
N GLU A 193 27.75 -13.66 11.75
CA GLU A 193 28.78 -13.69 10.69
C GLU A 193 29.50 -15.05 10.59
N THR A 194 29.51 -15.83 11.67
CA THR A 194 30.07 -17.18 11.74
C THR A 194 29.13 -18.26 11.21
N ASP A 195 27.88 -17.92 10.89
CA ASP A 195 26.89 -18.86 10.36
C ASP A 195 27.21 -19.23 8.90
N PRO A 196 27.39 -20.52 8.57
CA PRO A 196 27.59 -20.96 7.19
C PRO A 196 26.46 -20.54 6.24
N GLY A 197 25.22 -20.43 6.75
CA GLY A 197 24.05 -19.93 6.05
C GLY A 197 24.21 -18.47 5.62
N ALA A 198 24.78 -17.62 6.49
CA ALA A 198 25.06 -16.22 6.15
C ALA A 198 26.05 -16.11 4.99
N ALA A 199 27.13 -16.91 5.01
CA ALA A 199 28.10 -16.95 3.92
C ALA A 199 27.48 -17.48 2.61
N GLY A 200 26.61 -18.50 2.71
CA GLY A 200 25.85 -19.04 1.58
C GLY A 200 24.93 -18.01 0.94
N LEU A 201 24.17 -17.29 1.76
CA LEU A 201 23.21 -16.26 1.34
C LEU A 201 23.90 -15.05 0.72
N LEU A 202 24.95 -14.52 1.36
CA LEU A 202 25.76 -13.42 0.83
C LEU A 202 26.36 -13.77 -0.55
N ARG A 203 26.87 -15.00 -0.70
CA ARG A 203 27.41 -15.48 -1.98
C ARG A 203 26.32 -15.58 -3.05
N ALA A 204 25.15 -16.15 -2.72
CA ALA A 204 24.05 -16.28 -3.66
C ALA A 204 23.55 -14.92 -4.16
N LEU A 205 23.34 -13.96 -3.25
CA LEU A 205 22.93 -12.59 -3.59
C LEU A 205 23.97 -11.87 -4.46
N ASN A 206 25.26 -12.04 -4.16
CA ASN A 206 26.32 -11.47 -5.00
C ASN A 206 26.35 -12.09 -6.40
N GLU A 207 26.07 -13.39 -6.53
CA GLU A 207 25.95 -14.05 -7.83
C GLU A 207 24.70 -13.64 -8.59
N VAL A 208 23.59 -13.33 -7.91
CA VAL A 208 22.42 -12.70 -8.54
C VAL A 208 22.82 -11.37 -9.19
N CYS A 209 23.57 -10.51 -8.48
CA CYS A 209 24.06 -9.26 -9.07
C CYS A 209 24.97 -9.51 -10.29
N ASN A 210 25.81 -10.54 -10.26
CA ASN A 210 26.65 -10.91 -11.41
C ASN A 210 25.84 -11.45 -12.59
N LEU A 211 24.80 -12.24 -12.32
CA LEU A 211 23.93 -12.81 -13.34
C LEU A 211 23.11 -11.72 -14.02
N TRP A 212 22.54 -10.82 -13.23
CA TRP A 212 21.81 -9.66 -13.71
C TRP A 212 22.70 -8.75 -14.56
N ALA A 213 23.92 -8.44 -14.10
CA ALA A 213 24.84 -7.60 -14.88
C ALA A 213 25.22 -8.21 -16.24
N ARG A 214 25.19 -9.55 -16.37
CA ARG A 214 25.50 -10.26 -17.63
C ARG A 214 24.30 -10.42 -18.55
N SER A 215 23.11 -10.65 -17.99
CA SER A 215 21.96 -11.19 -18.74
C SER A 215 20.72 -10.31 -18.65
N GLY A 216 20.76 -9.24 -17.85
CA GLY A 216 19.62 -8.35 -17.62
C GLY A 216 18.37 -9.13 -17.19
N ARG A 217 17.25 -8.90 -17.88
CA ARG A 217 15.95 -9.48 -17.56
C ARG A 217 15.89 -11.01 -17.69
N ASP A 218 16.74 -11.61 -18.53
CA ASP A 218 16.83 -13.08 -18.64
C ASP A 218 17.37 -13.74 -17.35
N ALA A 219 17.97 -12.94 -16.46
CA ALA A 219 18.41 -13.38 -15.14
C ALA A 219 17.25 -13.60 -14.15
N LEU A 220 16.03 -13.13 -14.43
CA LEU A 220 14.95 -13.07 -13.44
C LEU A 220 14.62 -14.43 -12.82
N ALA A 221 14.19 -15.39 -13.64
CA ALA A 221 13.85 -16.72 -13.16
C ALA A 221 15.02 -17.46 -12.48
N PRO A 222 16.25 -17.48 -13.04
CA PRO A 222 17.37 -18.11 -12.35
C PRO A 222 17.80 -17.37 -11.06
N ALA A 223 17.71 -16.04 -11.01
CA ALA A 223 18.01 -15.27 -9.80
C ALA A 223 17.06 -15.61 -8.65
N ARG A 224 15.75 -15.63 -8.91
CA ARG A 224 14.75 -16.03 -7.90
C ARG A 224 14.99 -17.45 -7.39
N ARG A 225 15.31 -18.40 -8.28
CA ARG A 225 15.71 -19.76 -7.87
C ARG A 225 16.95 -19.80 -7.00
N MET A 226 17.98 -19.02 -7.33
CA MET A 226 19.21 -18.95 -6.53
C MET A 226 18.94 -18.42 -5.11
N ILE A 227 18.09 -17.40 -5.00
CA ILE A 227 17.69 -16.84 -3.70
C ILE A 227 16.90 -17.87 -2.90
N ALA A 228 15.87 -18.48 -3.49
CA ALA A 228 15.04 -19.48 -2.82
C ALA A 228 15.88 -20.67 -2.29
N VAL A 229 16.83 -21.17 -3.09
CA VAL A 229 17.76 -22.24 -2.66
C VAL A 229 18.67 -21.75 -1.53
N ALA A 230 19.17 -20.52 -1.59
CA ALA A 230 20.03 -19.99 -0.54
C ALA A 230 19.29 -19.83 0.79
N ILE A 231 18.05 -19.33 0.75
CA ILE A 231 17.15 -19.22 1.90
C ILE A 231 16.88 -20.59 2.51
N GLY A 232 16.52 -21.59 1.68
CA GLY A 232 16.23 -22.94 2.16
C GLY A 232 17.43 -23.67 2.77
N ASN A 233 18.65 -23.20 2.52
CA ASN A 233 19.87 -23.71 3.14
C ASN A 233 20.24 -23.00 4.45
N VAL A 234 19.53 -21.94 4.83
CA VAL A 234 19.66 -21.35 6.17
C VAL A 234 19.04 -22.33 7.16
N GLY A 235 19.90 -23.05 7.87
CA GLY A 235 19.52 -24.15 8.73
C GLY A 235 19.12 -23.73 10.15
N GLY A 236 18.53 -24.67 10.89
CA GLY A 236 18.20 -24.51 12.30
C GLY A 236 17.12 -25.50 12.73
N LYS A 237 17.19 -26.02 13.95
CA LYS A 237 16.06 -26.73 14.54
C LYS A 237 15.09 -25.70 15.10
N LEU A 238 13.92 -25.57 14.49
CA LEU A 238 12.85 -24.74 15.04
C LEU A 238 12.20 -25.50 16.19
N ALA A 239 12.33 -24.97 17.41
CA ALA A 239 11.68 -25.52 18.61
C ALA A 239 10.29 -24.92 18.85
N HIS A 240 9.94 -23.85 18.13
CA HIS A 240 8.73 -23.07 18.31
C HIS A 240 8.04 -22.82 16.98
N THR A 241 6.72 -22.66 17.03
CA THR A 241 5.89 -22.22 15.91
C THR A 241 5.57 -20.75 16.11
N ILE A 242 5.77 -19.94 15.06
CA ILE A 242 5.34 -18.55 15.02
C ILE A 242 4.07 -18.49 14.17
N VAL A 243 3.01 -17.92 14.70
CA VAL A 243 1.74 -17.72 13.99
C VAL A 243 1.53 -16.22 13.82
N PRO A 244 1.79 -15.66 12.62
CA PRO A 244 1.54 -14.26 12.36
C PRO A 244 0.03 -14.02 12.18
N VAL A 245 -0.47 -12.94 12.78
CA VAL A 245 -1.86 -12.53 12.69
C VAL A 245 -1.92 -11.03 12.45
N GLY A 246 -2.71 -10.60 11.47
CA GLY A 246 -2.95 -9.18 11.19
C GLY A 246 -3.77 -8.55 12.30
N HIS A 247 -3.41 -7.34 12.72
CA HIS A 247 -4.15 -6.58 13.72
C HIS A 247 -4.06 -5.09 13.42
N ALA A 248 -5.19 -4.39 13.51
CA ALA A 248 -5.23 -2.93 13.44
C ALA A 248 -5.83 -2.40 14.73
N HIS A 249 -4.96 -1.91 15.61
CA HIS A 249 -5.37 -1.19 16.80
C HIS A 249 -5.93 0.16 16.39
N LEU A 250 -7.23 0.38 16.62
CA LEU A 250 -7.89 1.64 16.34
C LEU A 250 -8.46 2.21 17.63
N ASP A 251 -7.78 3.22 18.18
CA ASP A 251 -8.29 3.95 19.33
C ASP A 251 -9.63 4.60 18.99
N THR A 252 -10.65 4.27 19.79
CA THR A 252 -12.01 4.78 19.58
C THR A 252 -12.04 6.31 19.62
N ALA A 253 -11.36 6.91 20.58
CA ALA A 253 -11.16 8.36 20.64
C ALA A 253 -9.82 8.65 21.32
N TRP A 254 -8.88 9.21 20.58
CA TRP A 254 -7.57 9.59 21.12
C TRP A 254 -7.14 10.96 20.60
N LEU A 255 -6.41 10.99 19.48
CA LEU A 255 -5.95 12.24 18.85
C LEU A 255 -6.89 12.72 17.74
N TRP A 256 -8.12 12.21 17.69
CA TRP A 256 -9.13 12.59 16.72
C TRP A 256 -10.52 12.41 17.32
N PRO A 257 -11.54 13.14 16.83
CA PRO A 257 -12.92 12.97 17.29
C PRO A 257 -13.51 11.66 16.78
N LEU A 258 -14.59 11.19 17.44
CA LEU A 258 -15.30 9.96 17.07
C LEU A 258 -15.69 9.91 15.60
N ALA A 259 -16.12 11.04 15.01
CA ALA A 259 -16.48 11.11 13.60
C ALA A 259 -15.35 10.64 12.66
N ILE A 260 -14.09 10.84 13.03
CA ILE A 260 -12.93 10.37 12.26
C ILE A 260 -12.70 8.87 12.47
N THR A 261 -12.98 8.35 13.67
CA THR A 261 -12.89 6.90 13.94
C THR A 261 -13.87 6.12 13.06
N HIS A 262 -15.08 6.63 12.81
CA HIS A 262 -16.05 5.99 11.92
C HIS A 262 -15.46 5.83 10.50
N LEU A 263 -14.85 6.91 9.97
CA LEU A 263 -14.18 6.90 8.67
C LEU A 263 -12.97 5.94 8.65
N LYS A 264 -12.13 6.00 9.69
CA LYS A 264 -10.97 5.10 9.85
C LYS A 264 -11.38 3.63 9.93
N MET A 265 -12.51 3.33 10.58
CA MET A 265 -13.01 1.96 10.69
C MET A 265 -13.48 1.46 9.33
N ALA A 266 -14.18 2.29 8.55
CA ALA A 266 -14.60 1.94 7.19
C ALA A 266 -13.37 1.72 6.27
N HIS A 267 -12.41 2.65 6.33
CA HIS A 267 -11.13 2.55 5.63
C HIS A 267 -10.41 1.25 5.96
N THR A 268 -10.15 1.00 7.25
CA THR A 268 -9.42 -0.18 7.74
C THR A 268 -10.14 -1.45 7.31
N THR A 269 -11.45 -1.54 7.56
CA THR A 269 -12.24 -2.74 7.24
C THR A 269 -12.19 -3.06 5.75
N SER A 270 -12.35 -2.05 4.90
CA SER A 270 -12.29 -2.21 3.44
C SER A 270 -10.91 -2.69 2.96
N THR A 271 -9.83 -2.13 3.50
CA THR A 271 -8.45 -2.55 3.22
C THR A 271 -8.22 -4.00 3.64
N GLN A 272 -8.60 -4.38 4.86
CA GLN A 272 -8.37 -5.73 5.37
C GLN A 272 -9.14 -6.78 4.55
N LEU A 273 -10.40 -6.51 4.20
CA LEU A 273 -11.18 -7.40 3.34
C LEU A 273 -10.56 -7.53 1.94
N SER A 274 -10.06 -6.44 1.38
CA SER A 274 -9.35 -6.48 0.10
C SER A 274 -8.05 -7.28 0.17
N LEU A 275 -7.32 -7.23 1.28
CA LEU A 275 -6.12 -8.04 1.48
C LEU A 275 -6.47 -9.53 1.58
N MET A 276 -7.57 -9.88 2.24
CA MET A 276 -8.06 -11.27 2.33
C MET A 276 -8.46 -11.87 0.98
N GLU A 277 -8.95 -11.04 0.05
CA GLU A 277 -9.25 -11.46 -1.32
C GLU A 277 -7.96 -11.79 -2.10
N ARG A 278 -6.91 -11.00 -1.89
CA ARG A 278 -5.61 -11.16 -2.56
C ARG A 278 -4.73 -12.25 -1.94
N TYR A 279 -4.84 -12.45 -0.63
CA TYR A 279 -4.02 -13.37 0.16
C TYR A 279 -4.94 -14.31 0.96
N PRO A 280 -5.33 -15.47 0.40
CA PRO A 280 -6.29 -16.38 1.03
C PRO A 280 -5.87 -16.90 2.41
N GLU A 281 -4.57 -16.93 2.70
CA GLU A 281 -3.99 -17.32 3.99
C GLU A 281 -3.99 -16.20 5.04
N TYR A 282 -4.34 -14.96 4.66
CA TYR A 282 -4.33 -13.83 5.56
C TYR A 282 -5.47 -13.92 6.59
N VAL A 283 -5.10 -13.77 7.86
CA VAL A 283 -6.02 -13.71 9.01
C VAL A 283 -5.85 -12.38 9.71
N PHE A 284 -6.96 -11.75 10.04
CA PHE A 284 -7.03 -10.45 10.71
C PHE A 284 -7.89 -10.54 11.95
N VAL A 285 -7.51 -9.82 13.00
CA VAL A 285 -8.27 -9.73 14.25
C VAL A 285 -8.51 -8.26 14.62
N HIS A 286 -9.69 -7.97 15.15
CA HIS A 286 -10.02 -6.63 15.64
C HIS A 286 -11.01 -6.65 16.81
N SER A 287 -10.70 -5.87 17.85
CA SER A 287 -11.22 -6.12 19.20
C SER A 287 -12.53 -5.42 19.56
N GLN A 288 -12.83 -4.25 19.00
CA GLN A 288 -13.85 -3.35 19.54
C GLN A 288 -15.24 -3.62 18.94
N ALA A 289 -16.12 -4.28 19.71
CA ALA A 289 -17.52 -4.53 19.32
C ALA A 289 -18.30 -3.26 18.90
N SER A 290 -18.08 -2.14 19.58
CA SER A 290 -18.74 -0.86 19.26
C SER A 290 -18.37 -0.34 17.87
N GLN A 291 -17.17 -0.65 17.38
CA GLN A 291 -16.72 -0.22 16.05
C GLN A 291 -17.41 -1.04 14.95
N TYR A 292 -17.71 -2.32 15.20
CA TYR A 292 -18.55 -3.12 14.29
C TYR A 292 -20.00 -2.64 14.22
N GLU A 293 -20.57 -2.19 15.34
CA GLU A 293 -21.92 -1.63 15.35
C GLU A 293 -22.03 -0.41 14.42
N TRP A 294 -21.01 0.44 14.36
CA TRP A 294 -20.97 1.57 13.42
C TRP A 294 -20.91 1.10 11.98
N ILE A 295 -20.05 0.11 11.67
CA ILE A 295 -19.97 -0.47 10.32
C ILE A 295 -21.29 -1.11 9.90
N GLU A 296 -21.97 -1.83 10.78
CA GLU A 296 -23.29 -2.42 10.48
C GLU A 296 -24.33 -1.34 10.13
N LYS A 297 -24.33 -0.21 10.83
CA LYS A 297 -25.29 0.87 10.63
C LYS A 297 -24.98 1.76 9.43
N GLU A 298 -23.70 2.06 9.21
CA GLU A 298 -23.24 3.06 8.25
C GLU A 298 -22.81 2.44 6.91
N HIS A 299 -22.29 1.21 6.94
CA HIS A 299 -21.75 0.48 5.79
C HIS A 299 -22.22 -0.99 5.80
N PRO A 300 -23.54 -1.26 5.68
CA PRO A 300 -24.10 -2.61 5.82
C PRO A 300 -23.57 -3.60 4.78
N GLY A 301 -23.19 -3.14 3.57
CA GLY A 301 -22.53 -3.95 2.56
C GLY A 301 -21.15 -4.43 3.03
N LEU A 302 -20.38 -3.54 3.64
CA LEU A 302 -19.07 -3.85 4.22
C LEU A 302 -19.19 -4.81 5.41
N PHE A 303 -20.17 -4.60 6.30
CA PHE A 303 -20.44 -5.52 7.40
C PHE A 303 -20.81 -6.94 6.92
N THR A 304 -21.54 -7.04 5.81
CA THR A 304 -21.86 -8.33 5.20
C THR A 304 -20.60 -9.06 4.74
N ARG A 305 -19.64 -8.35 4.14
CA ARG A 305 -18.34 -8.91 3.75
C ARG A 305 -17.51 -9.34 4.97
N VAL A 306 -17.54 -8.59 6.08
CA VAL A 306 -16.92 -8.98 7.36
C VAL A 306 -17.49 -10.31 7.84
N LYS A 307 -18.82 -10.46 7.90
CA LYS A 307 -19.45 -11.73 8.31
C LYS A 307 -19.05 -12.92 7.41
N GLN A 308 -18.92 -12.68 6.10
CA GLN A 308 -18.45 -13.70 5.17
C GLN A 308 -16.99 -14.08 5.41
N ALA A 309 -16.10 -13.11 5.66
CA ALA A 309 -14.71 -13.37 6.00
C ALA A 309 -14.56 -14.13 7.33
N ALA A 310 -15.37 -13.76 8.34
CA ALA A 310 -15.43 -14.47 9.61
C ALA A 310 -15.90 -15.92 9.44
N ALA A 311 -16.93 -16.17 8.62
CA ALA A 311 -17.39 -17.52 8.31
C ALA A 311 -16.33 -18.38 7.58
N ARG A 312 -15.39 -17.75 6.88
CA ARG A 312 -14.23 -18.41 6.26
C ARG A 312 -13.02 -18.56 7.20
N GLY A 313 -13.09 -18.02 8.41
CA GLY A 313 -11.98 -18.06 9.38
C GLY A 313 -10.85 -17.07 9.09
N GLN A 314 -11.08 -16.04 8.27
CA GLN A 314 -10.08 -15.00 7.98
C GLN A 314 -10.23 -13.76 8.87
N TRP A 315 -11.36 -13.61 9.57
CA TRP A 315 -11.67 -12.43 10.38
C TRP A 315 -12.14 -12.85 11.78
N GLU A 316 -11.44 -12.38 12.82
CA GLU A 316 -11.77 -12.59 14.24
C GLU A 316 -12.15 -11.29 14.96
#